data_AF-A0A085ZNT7-F1
#
_entry.id   AF-A0A085ZNT7-F1
#
_cell.length_a   1.000
_cell.length_b   1.000
_cell.length_c   1.000
_cell.angle_alpha   90.00
_cell.angle_beta   90.00
_cell.angle_gamma   90.00
#
_symmetry.space_group_name_H-M   'P 1'
#
loop_
_entity.id
_entity.type
_entity.pdbx_description
1 polymer ?
#
loop_
_entity_poly.entity_id
_entity_poly.type
_entity_poly.pdbx_seq_one_letter_code
_entity_poly.pdbx_strand_id
1 'polypeptide(L)'
;MSKTFTHPDLLLTVKGNVLSNHEENLDSSMYEDAKNDGKNLAVNILNKLFNKIEYGKIESDFNTERLNSSNFKNIREQIIKLHFQRETVGTEAIKYSKSLDFLSQELNKTQKSFFRFLFKKKIQRLTYEVEQNRNDLDAIKEVEKESYLNITYEYSSIKLKEKYSDLISAFTTLKGSSKIWDMTYSERNMETKSAAQTSMSRNEVEFSFNSIKGLQTNEKSFQFENFNGGDFYFYPNFVIYFKTKEDIAILDYNDLQLDYSVSRFLEESQDIPADTKIVGETWYRVNKDGSPDKRFVNNYTIPIVEYGSIHLKTESGVNELYYISDIQKANHFSEQYNFYQELLKNS
;
A
#
# COMPACT_ATOMS: atom_id res chain seq x y z
N MET A 1 -32.69 -14.27 5.16
CA MET A 1 -31.79 -15.41 5.39
C MET A 1 -30.38 -14.87 5.55
N SER A 2 -29.86 -14.90 6.77
CA SER A 2 -28.50 -14.49 7.10
C SER A 2 -27.52 -15.49 6.48
N LYS A 3 -26.67 -15.04 5.55
CA LYS A 3 -25.55 -15.82 5.04
C LYS A 3 -24.42 -15.71 6.06
N THR A 4 -24.27 -16.74 6.88
CA THR A 4 -23.16 -16.92 7.81
C THR A 4 -21.88 -17.13 7.00
N PHE A 5 -20.95 -16.19 7.10
CA PHE A 5 -19.60 -16.32 6.58
C PHE A 5 -18.83 -17.24 7.54
N THR A 6 -18.60 -18.49 7.17
CA THR A 6 -17.68 -19.40 7.86
C THR A 6 -16.34 -19.36 7.15
N HIS A 7 -15.35 -18.70 7.75
CA HIS A 7 -13.96 -18.84 7.32
C HIS A 7 -13.31 -20.09 7.97
N PRO A 8 -12.35 -20.74 7.29
CA PRO A 8 -11.71 -21.98 7.75
C PRO A 8 -10.81 -21.76 8.96
N ASP A 9 -10.62 -22.83 9.72
CA ASP A 9 -10.07 -22.88 11.07
C ASP A 9 -8.78 -22.08 11.31
N LEU A 10 -8.86 -21.23 12.33
CA LEU A 10 -7.75 -20.48 12.90
C LEU A 10 -6.92 -21.42 13.80
N LEU A 11 -5.88 -22.06 13.24
CA LEU A 11 -4.96 -22.92 14.02
C LEU A 11 -3.84 -22.07 14.65
N LEU A 12 -4.16 -21.38 15.75
CA LEU A 12 -3.17 -20.79 16.64
C LEU A 12 -2.69 -21.85 17.65
N THR A 13 -1.52 -22.44 17.42
CA THR A 13 -0.83 -23.26 18.44
C THR A 13 0.26 -22.43 19.10
N VAL A 14 -0.02 -21.86 20.27
CA VAL A 14 1.01 -21.24 21.14
C VAL A 14 0.83 -21.77 22.56
N LYS A 15 1.82 -22.53 23.06
CA LYS A 15 1.85 -23.02 24.45
C LYS A 15 2.55 -22.00 25.37
N GLY A 16 1.74 -21.48 26.30
CA GLY A 16 1.95 -20.76 27.58
C GLY A 16 3.33 -20.34 28.09
N ASN A 17 3.41 -19.12 28.66
CA ASN A 17 3.14 -18.90 30.11
C ASN A 17 3.03 -17.40 30.48
N VAL A 18 2.21 -17.14 31.52
CA VAL A 18 1.78 -15.86 32.11
C VAL A 18 2.80 -15.33 33.12
N LEU A 19 2.94 -13.99 33.27
CA LEU A 19 3.25 -13.31 34.54
C LEU A 19 2.71 -11.86 34.55
N SER A 20 2.45 -11.35 35.76
CA SER A 20 1.37 -10.44 36.17
C SER A 20 1.71 -8.94 36.35
N ASN A 21 0.63 -8.13 36.34
CA ASN A 21 0.37 -6.73 36.72
C ASN A 21 1.33 -5.99 37.68
N HIS A 22 1.44 -4.66 37.49
CA HIS A 22 1.17 -3.64 38.52
C HIS A 22 0.82 -2.28 37.88
N GLU A 23 -0.29 -1.67 38.34
CA GLU A 23 -0.73 -0.29 38.05
C GLU A 23 -0.10 0.72 39.02
N GLU A 24 0.05 1.99 38.62
CA GLU A 24 -0.08 3.13 39.53
C GLU A 24 -0.61 4.38 38.80
N ASN A 25 -1.56 5.05 39.46
CA ASN A 25 -2.43 6.17 39.03
C ASN A 25 -1.70 7.53 38.93
N LEU A 26 -2.22 8.44 38.09
CA LEU A 26 -2.21 9.90 38.32
C LEU A 26 -3.37 10.60 37.59
N ASP A 27 -3.88 11.64 38.25
CA ASP A 27 -5.18 12.33 38.18
C ASP A 27 -5.54 12.99 36.81
N SER A 28 -6.71 12.66 36.27
CA SER A 28 -7.17 12.95 34.90
C SER A 28 -8.34 13.93 34.78
N SER A 29 -8.85 14.49 35.88
CA SER A 29 -10.09 15.30 35.81
C SER A 29 -9.87 16.78 35.46
N MET A 30 -8.72 17.37 35.78
CA MET A 30 -8.48 18.81 35.57
C MET A 30 -7.98 19.18 34.15
N TYR A 31 -7.61 18.20 33.31
CA TYR A 31 -7.10 18.43 31.95
C TYR A 31 -8.19 18.29 30.87
N GLU A 32 -9.23 17.50 31.10
CA GLU A 32 -10.31 17.30 30.11
C GLU A 32 -11.36 18.42 30.12
N ASP A 33 -11.58 19.10 31.25
CA ASP A 33 -12.53 20.21 31.32
C ASP A 33 -12.04 21.45 30.54
N ALA A 34 -10.73 21.72 30.51
CA ALA A 34 -10.15 22.81 29.73
C ALA A 34 -10.10 22.54 28.21
N LYS A 35 -10.11 21.26 27.80
CA LYS A 35 -10.03 20.82 26.40
C LYS A 35 -11.39 20.82 25.70
N ASN A 36 -12.47 20.62 26.45
CA ASN A 36 -13.83 20.53 25.91
C ASN A 36 -14.45 21.91 25.57
N ASP A 37 -14.13 22.97 26.33
CA ASP A 37 -14.67 24.31 26.09
C ASP A 37 -14.10 24.99 24.85
N GLY A 38 -12.81 24.77 24.55
CA GLY A 38 -12.16 25.27 23.33
C GLY A 38 -12.64 24.56 22.05
N LYS A 39 -12.98 23.27 22.16
CA LYS A 39 -13.40 22.43 21.02
C LYS A 39 -14.81 22.78 20.54
N ASN A 40 -15.72 23.11 21.46
CA ASN A 40 -17.11 23.45 21.13
C ASN A 40 -17.27 24.83 20.45
N LEU A 41 -16.38 25.78 20.75
CA LEU A 41 -16.36 27.10 20.12
C LEU A 41 -15.81 27.06 18.68
N ALA A 42 -14.78 26.24 18.45
CA ALA A 42 -14.18 26.05 17.12
C ALA A 42 -15.11 25.29 16.15
N VAL A 43 -15.80 24.25 16.62
CA VAL A 43 -16.73 23.43 15.82
C VAL A 43 -17.94 24.25 15.32
N ASN A 44 -18.47 25.18 16.13
CA ASN A 44 -19.60 26.01 15.72
C ASN A 44 -19.23 27.12 14.70
N ILE A 45 -17.96 27.56 14.69
CA ILE A 45 -17.45 28.52 13.71
C ILE A 45 -17.11 27.81 12.39
N LEU A 46 -16.54 26.60 12.47
CA LEU A 46 -16.20 25.77 11.31
C LEU A 46 -17.45 25.28 10.54
N ASN A 47 -18.50 24.85 11.26
CA ASN A 47 -19.76 24.42 10.65
C ASN A 47 -20.52 25.55 9.93
N LYS A 48 -20.23 26.83 10.26
CA LYS A 48 -20.81 28.00 9.59
C LYS A 48 -20.02 28.46 8.36
N LEU A 49 -18.77 28.01 8.19
CA LEU A 49 -17.86 28.52 7.15
C LEU A 49 -17.65 27.57 5.95
N PHE A 50 -17.93 26.27 6.07
CA PHE A 50 -17.50 25.26 5.08
C PHE A 50 -18.63 24.44 4.41
N ASN A 51 -19.79 25.06 4.17
CA ASN A 51 -20.74 24.50 3.20
C ASN A 51 -20.37 24.96 1.77
N LYS A 52 -19.44 24.24 1.13
CA LYS A 52 -19.43 23.92 -0.31
C LYS A 52 -18.15 23.17 -0.71
N ILE A 53 -18.33 21.90 -1.05
CA ILE A 53 -17.53 21.08 -2.00
C ILE A 53 -16.03 20.99 -1.66
N GLU A 54 -15.60 19.88 -1.06
CA GLU A 54 -14.20 19.55 -0.84
C GLU A 54 -13.78 18.31 -1.63
N TYR A 55 -12.72 18.45 -2.43
CA TYR A 55 -11.93 17.37 -3.02
C TYR A 55 -10.66 17.16 -2.17
N GLY A 56 -10.31 15.89 -1.99
CA GLY A 56 -9.09 15.29 -1.41
C GLY A 56 -8.03 16.18 -0.76
N LYS A 57 -7.91 16.02 0.57
CA LYS A 57 -6.73 16.36 1.37
C LYS A 57 -6.18 15.08 1.99
N ILE A 58 -4.90 14.74 1.75
CA ILE A 58 -4.20 13.68 2.49
C ILE A 58 -3.15 14.37 3.37
N GLU A 59 -3.43 14.42 4.67
CA GLU A 59 -2.44 14.63 5.73
C GLU A 59 -2.16 13.29 6.41
N SER A 60 -0.93 13.13 6.86
CA SER A 60 -0.24 11.90 7.27
C SER A 60 -0.80 11.12 8.47
N ASP A 61 -2.00 11.41 8.93
CA ASP A 61 -2.70 10.74 10.04
C ASP A 61 -4.12 10.27 9.65
N PHE A 62 -4.33 9.83 8.40
CA PHE A 62 -5.59 9.20 8.01
C PHE A 62 -5.75 7.86 8.71
N ASN A 63 -6.69 7.77 9.65
CA ASN A 63 -6.99 6.55 10.39
C ASN A 63 -7.49 5.45 9.41
N THR A 64 -6.68 4.45 9.07
CA THR A 64 -7.12 3.30 8.24
C THR A 64 -8.33 2.56 8.81
N GLU A 65 -8.64 2.73 10.09
CA GLU A 65 -9.90 2.27 10.68
C GLU A 65 -11.13 2.91 10.01
N ARG A 66 -11.03 4.16 9.55
CA ARG A 66 -12.10 4.84 8.80
C ARG A 66 -12.24 4.31 7.38
N LEU A 67 -11.13 3.96 6.73
CA LEU A 67 -11.14 3.38 5.38
C LEU A 67 -11.71 1.96 5.39
N ASN A 68 -11.51 1.23 6.48
CA ASN A 68 -11.89 -0.17 6.56
C ASN A 68 -13.43 -0.37 6.49
N SER A 69 -13.87 -1.15 5.52
CA SER A 69 -15.27 -1.56 5.41
C SER A 69 -15.71 -2.37 6.63
N SER A 70 -16.90 -2.06 7.13
CA SER A 70 -17.38 -2.53 8.45
C SER A 70 -17.39 -4.06 8.62
N ASN A 71 -17.61 -4.81 7.53
CA ASN A 71 -17.63 -6.27 7.48
C ASN A 71 -16.25 -6.92 7.69
N PHE A 72 -15.15 -6.19 7.53
CA PHE A 72 -13.79 -6.75 7.58
C PHE A 72 -13.00 -6.43 8.86
N LYS A 73 -13.61 -5.79 9.86
CA LYS A 73 -12.91 -5.35 11.08
C LYS A 73 -12.13 -6.47 11.78
N ASN A 74 -12.74 -7.64 11.96
CA ASN A 74 -12.10 -8.75 12.64
C ASN A 74 -10.87 -9.26 11.87
N ILE A 75 -10.99 -9.40 10.54
CA ILE A 75 -9.90 -9.87 9.67
C ILE A 75 -8.76 -8.86 9.67
N ARG A 76 -9.07 -7.56 9.57
CA ARG A 76 -8.07 -6.48 9.70
C ARG A 76 -7.26 -6.61 10.99
N GLU A 77 -7.93 -6.79 12.13
CA GLU A 77 -7.25 -6.96 13.43
C GLU A 77 -6.35 -8.20 13.46
N GLN A 78 -6.73 -9.30 12.81
CA GLN A 78 -5.89 -10.49 12.71
C GLN A 78 -4.63 -10.25 11.86
N ILE A 79 -4.78 -9.55 10.72
CA ILE A 79 -3.64 -9.22 9.85
C ILE A 79 -2.65 -8.31 10.59
N ILE A 80 -3.13 -7.27 11.29
CA ILE A 80 -2.27 -6.38 12.09
C ILE A 80 -1.53 -7.18 13.18
N LYS A 81 -2.23 -8.05 13.92
CA LYS A 81 -1.61 -8.91 14.96
C LYS A 81 -0.54 -9.82 14.37
N LEU A 82 -0.80 -10.43 13.22
CA LEU A 82 0.16 -11.28 12.52
C LEU A 82 1.43 -10.49 12.19
N HIS A 83 1.31 -9.32 11.57
CA HIS A 83 2.48 -8.54 11.21
C HIS A 83 3.28 -8.05 12.42
N PHE A 84 2.61 -7.68 13.51
CA PHE A 84 3.27 -7.34 14.77
C PHE A 84 4.07 -8.53 15.35
N GLN A 85 3.48 -9.73 15.34
CA GLN A 85 4.18 -10.94 15.75
C GLN A 85 5.38 -11.23 14.85
N ARG A 86 5.21 -11.16 13.53
CA ARG A 86 6.30 -11.37 12.56
C ARG A 86 7.43 -10.38 12.73
N GLU A 87 7.15 -9.11 13.02
CA GLU A 87 8.17 -8.13 13.32
C GLU A 87 8.93 -8.46 14.60
N THR A 88 8.21 -8.85 15.66
CA THR A 88 8.83 -9.21 16.93
C THR A 88 9.79 -10.38 16.74
N VAL A 89 9.35 -11.42 16.03
CA VAL A 89 10.16 -12.59 15.67
C VAL A 89 11.35 -12.19 14.80
N GLY A 90 11.14 -11.37 13.77
CA GLY A 90 12.20 -10.88 12.88
C GLY A 90 13.26 -10.05 13.62
N THR A 91 12.84 -9.25 14.59
CA THR A 91 13.76 -8.46 15.44
C THR A 91 14.63 -9.38 16.29
N GLU A 92 14.06 -10.43 16.88
CA GLU A 92 14.82 -11.45 17.60
C GLU A 92 15.78 -12.21 16.66
N ALA A 93 15.32 -12.59 15.45
CA ALA A 93 16.17 -13.24 14.45
C ALA A 93 17.41 -12.39 14.11
N ILE A 94 17.24 -11.07 13.98
CA ILE A 94 18.37 -10.15 13.74
C ILE A 94 19.35 -10.13 14.92
N LYS A 95 18.85 -10.16 16.17
CA LYS A 95 19.72 -10.21 17.38
C LYS A 95 20.53 -11.50 17.42
N TYR A 96 19.89 -12.64 17.22
CA TYR A 96 20.56 -13.95 17.18
C TYR A 96 21.55 -14.05 16.02
N SER A 97 21.21 -13.51 14.84
CA SER A 97 22.13 -13.45 13.70
C SER A 97 23.40 -12.65 14.02
N LYS A 98 23.26 -11.46 14.64
CA LYS A 98 24.40 -10.63 15.05
C LYS A 98 25.25 -11.32 16.13
N SER A 99 24.61 -11.98 17.10
CA SER A 99 25.28 -12.76 18.14
C SER A 99 26.10 -13.90 17.52
N LEU A 100 25.49 -14.65 16.60
CA LEU A 100 26.14 -15.74 15.89
C LEU A 100 27.35 -15.26 15.08
N ASP A 101 27.24 -14.13 14.39
CA ASP A 101 28.35 -13.52 13.64
C ASP A 101 29.52 -13.16 14.58
N PHE A 102 29.22 -12.52 15.70
CA PHE A 102 30.23 -12.15 16.71
C PHE A 102 30.93 -13.39 17.28
N LEU A 103 30.16 -14.37 17.76
CA LEU A 103 30.68 -15.61 18.34
C LEU A 103 31.51 -16.41 17.33
N SER A 104 31.06 -16.49 16.07
CA SER A 104 31.77 -17.18 14.99
C SER A 104 33.11 -16.50 14.68
N GLN A 105 33.14 -15.16 14.66
CA GLN A 105 34.38 -14.40 14.50
C GLN A 105 35.34 -14.61 15.68
N GLU A 106 34.83 -14.58 16.92
CA GLU A 106 35.66 -14.80 18.11
C GLU A 106 36.23 -16.23 18.14
N LEU A 107 35.41 -17.23 17.80
CA LEU A 107 35.84 -18.62 17.67
C LEU A 107 36.95 -18.76 16.62
N ASN A 108 36.76 -18.20 15.43
CA ASN A 108 37.74 -18.24 14.34
C ASN A 108 39.06 -17.58 14.73
N LYS A 109 39.01 -16.40 15.36
CA LYS A 109 40.20 -15.70 15.89
C LYS A 109 40.92 -16.55 16.95
N THR A 110 40.17 -17.14 17.87
CA THR A 110 40.71 -17.96 18.97
C THR A 110 41.35 -19.25 18.44
N GLN A 111 40.72 -19.92 17.47
CA GLN A 111 41.23 -21.13 16.83
C GLN A 111 42.49 -20.88 15.98
N LYS A 112 42.58 -19.71 15.34
CA LYS A 112 43.75 -19.29 14.54
C LYS A 112 44.88 -18.68 15.37
N SER A 113 44.68 -18.45 16.67
CA SER A 113 45.73 -17.91 17.54
C SER A 113 46.92 -18.86 17.67
N PHE A 114 48.12 -18.31 17.65
CA PHE A 114 49.36 -19.05 17.92
C PHE A 114 49.33 -19.75 19.29
N PHE A 115 48.60 -19.18 20.26
CA PHE A 115 48.44 -19.72 21.62
C PHE A 115 47.19 -20.60 21.80
N ARG A 116 46.54 -21.10 20.73
CA ARG A 116 45.30 -21.90 20.80
C ARG A 116 45.32 -23.05 21.82
N PHE A 117 46.49 -23.62 22.09
CA PHE A 117 46.66 -24.71 23.04
C PHE A 117 46.35 -24.31 24.49
N LEU A 118 46.51 -23.02 24.84
CA LEU A 118 46.12 -22.45 26.15
C LEU A 118 44.62 -22.20 26.25
N PHE A 119 43.91 -22.13 25.11
CA PHE A 119 42.50 -21.74 25.05
C PHE A 119 41.53 -22.90 24.78
N LYS A 120 41.94 -24.17 24.97
CA LYS A 120 41.10 -25.35 24.67
C LYS A 120 39.69 -25.27 25.26
N LYS A 121 39.56 -24.92 26.55
CA LYS A 121 38.26 -24.76 27.23
C LYS A 121 37.42 -23.63 26.62
N LYS A 122 38.05 -22.50 26.27
CA LYS A 122 37.39 -21.36 25.63
C LYS A 122 36.89 -21.74 24.23
N ILE A 123 37.70 -22.44 23.44
CA ILE A 123 37.32 -22.94 22.12
C ILE A 123 36.12 -23.88 22.23
N GLN A 124 36.13 -24.84 23.16
CA GLN A 124 35.00 -25.74 23.39
C GLN A 124 33.72 -24.97 23.75
N ARG A 125 33.82 -23.99 24.66
CA ARG A 125 32.68 -23.14 25.04
C ARG A 125 32.14 -22.34 23.86
N LEU A 126 33.01 -21.65 23.12
CA LEU A 126 32.62 -20.86 21.96
C LEU A 126 32.01 -21.72 20.85
N THR A 127 32.55 -22.93 20.59
CA THR A 127 31.96 -23.86 19.63
C THR A 127 30.54 -24.23 20.05
N TYR A 128 30.33 -24.56 21.33
CA TYR A 128 28.99 -24.86 21.86
C TYR A 128 28.04 -23.66 21.75
N GLU A 129 28.48 -22.46 22.14
CA GLU A 129 27.68 -21.23 22.06
C GLU A 129 27.29 -20.89 20.60
N VAL A 130 28.20 -21.07 19.64
CA VAL A 130 27.94 -20.90 18.20
C VAL A 130 26.89 -21.91 17.71
N GLU A 131 27.01 -23.18 18.11
CA GLU A 131 26.08 -24.23 17.72
C GLU A 131 24.67 -23.97 18.30
N GLN A 132 24.58 -23.62 19.59
CA GLN A 132 23.30 -23.27 20.22
C GLN A 132 22.66 -22.04 19.57
N ASN A 133 23.41 -20.94 19.38
CA ASN A 133 22.88 -19.73 18.73
C ASN A 133 22.42 -20.01 17.29
N ARG A 134 23.11 -20.90 16.56
CA ARG A 134 22.68 -21.32 15.22
C ARG A 134 21.36 -22.06 15.28
N ASN A 135 21.23 -23.04 16.17
CA ASN A 135 19.98 -23.81 16.32
C ASN A 135 18.81 -22.91 16.73
N ASP A 136 19.04 -21.97 17.65
CA ASP A 136 18.03 -20.99 18.08
C ASP A 136 17.62 -20.07 16.92
N LEU A 137 18.60 -19.58 16.14
CA LEU A 137 18.32 -18.75 14.96
C LEU A 137 17.51 -19.52 13.90
N ASP A 138 17.86 -20.79 13.66
CA ASP A 138 17.14 -21.63 12.72
C ASP A 138 15.71 -21.90 13.20
N ALA A 139 15.50 -22.14 14.50
CA ALA A 139 14.18 -22.28 15.09
C ALA A 139 13.32 -20.99 14.97
N ILE A 140 13.91 -19.82 15.25
CA ILE A 140 13.24 -18.52 15.11
C ILE A 140 12.84 -18.27 13.65
N LYS A 141 13.73 -18.56 12.70
CA LYS A 141 13.44 -18.43 11.27
C LYS A 141 12.31 -19.36 10.81
N GLU A 142 12.23 -20.57 11.34
CA GLU A 142 11.13 -21.48 11.03
C GLU A 142 9.80 -20.95 11.60
N VAL A 143 9.80 -20.40 12.83
CA VAL A 143 8.62 -19.72 13.38
C VAL A 143 8.19 -18.54 12.51
N GLU A 144 9.13 -17.73 12.02
CA GLU A 144 8.82 -16.62 11.11
C GLU A 144 8.19 -17.11 9.80
N LYS A 145 8.68 -18.24 9.27
CA LYS A 145 8.19 -18.84 8.03
C LYS A 145 6.79 -19.42 8.19
N GLU A 146 6.53 -20.11 9.30
CA GLU A 146 5.23 -20.71 9.63
C GLU A 146 4.21 -19.69 10.17
N SER A 147 4.62 -18.45 10.44
CA SER A 147 3.73 -17.35 10.84
C SER A 147 3.05 -16.72 9.63
N TYR A 148 1.96 -17.32 9.15
CA TYR A 148 1.17 -16.77 8.05
C TYR A 148 -0.34 -16.90 8.30
N LEU A 149 -1.11 -16.07 7.59
CA LEU A 149 -2.56 -16.21 7.47
C LEU A 149 -2.86 -16.80 6.09
N ASN A 150 -3.58 -17.92 6.08
CA ASN A 150 -4.06 -18.53 4.85
C ASN A 150 -5.49 -18.06 4.54
N ILE A 151 -5.66 -17.41 3.40
CA ILE A 151 -6.93 -16.92 2.89
C ILE A 151 -7.37 -17.88 1.79
N THR A 152 -8.28 -18.78 2.12
CA THR A 152 -8.89 -19.68 1.13
C THR A 152 -10.18 -19.07 0.61
N TYR A 153 -10.23 -18.88 -0.71
CA TYR A 153 -11.39 -18.35 -1.39
C TYR A 153 -12.16 -19.46 -2.10
N GLU A 154 -13.48 -19.47 -1.89
CA GLU A 154 -14.42 -20.38 -2.54
C GLU A 154 -15.46 -19.59 -3.34
N TYR A 155 -15.50 -19.81 -4.65
CA TYR A 155 -16.45 -19.14 -5.53
C TYR A 155 -17.86 -19.68 -5.33
N SER A 156 -18.83 -18.77 -5.18
CA SER A 156 -20.25 -19.11 -5.13
C SER A 156 -20.80 -19.66 -6.46
N SER A 157 -20.15 -19.35 -7.58
CA SER A 157 -20.51 -19.82 -8.92
C SER A 157 -19.32 -19.90 -9.87
N ILE A 158 -19.41 -20.78 -10.88
CA ILE A 158 -18.43 -20.88 -11.96
C ILE A 158 -18.27 -19.54 -12.70
N LYS A 159 -19.38 -18.81 -12.91
CA LYS A 159 -19.41 -17.52 -13.60
C LYS A 159 -18.57 -16.46 -12.86
N LEU A 160 -18.65 -16.42 -11.53
CA LEU A 160 -17.85 -15.49 -10.72
C LEU A 160 -16.36 -15.79 -10.84
N LYS A 161 -15.99 -17.09 -10.91
CA LYS A 161 -14.61 -17.53 -11.14
C LYS A 161 -14.08 -17.11 -12.49
N GLU A 162 -14.86 -17.34 -13.54
CA GLU A 162 -14.50 -16.92 -14.90
C GLU A 162 -14.31 -15.40 -14.98
N LYS A 163 -15.20 -14.62 -14.34
CA LYS A 163 -15.07 -13.16 -14.32
C LYS A 163 -13.89 -12.62 -13.52
N TYR A 164 -13.53 -13.27 -12.42
CA TYR A 164 -12.27 -12.93 -11.75
C TYR A 164 -11.05 -13.26 -12.63
N SER A 165 -11.09 -14.39 -13.34
CA SER A 165 -10.03 -14.74 -14.30
C SER A 165 -9.92 -13.73 -15.45
N ASP A 166 -11.04 -13.22 -15.97
CA ASP A 166 -11.07 -12.15 -16.98
C ASP A 166 -10.42 -10.87 -16.44
N LEU A 167 -10.74 -10.48 -15.19
CA LEU A 167 -10.14 -9.33 -14.51
C LEU A 167 -8.60 -9.49 -14.35
N ILE A 168 -8.14 -10.67 -13.93
CA ILE A 168 -6.71 -10.98 -13.82
C ILE A 168 -6.01 -10.92 -15.18
N SER A 169 -6.66 -11.39 -16.24
CA SER A 169 -6.15 -11.31 -17.60
C SER A 169 -6.02 -9.84 -18.05
N ALA A 170 -7.07 -9.04 -17.86
CA ALA A 170 -7.06 -7.62 -18.18
C ALA A 170 -5.97 -6.87 -17.40
N PHE A 171 -5.82 -7.14 -16.10
CA PHE A 171 -4.73 -6.58 -15.30
C PHE A 171 -3.34 -7.00 -15.83
N THR A 172 -3.17 -8.26 -16.25
CA THR A 172 -1.92 -8.74 -16.84
C THR A 172 -1.52 -7.91 -18.06
N THR A 173 -2.50 -7.50 -18.87
CA THR A 173 -2.26 -6.58 -19.99
C THR A 173 -1.95 -5.17 -19.51
N LEU A 174 -2.74 -4.62 -18.57
CA LEU A 174 -2.60 -3.27 -18.02
C LEU A 174 -1.21 -3.00 -17.45
N LYS A 175 -0.70 -3.93 -16.61
CA LYS A 175 0.63 -3.80 -16.02
C LYS A 175 1.77 -3.82 -17.04
N GLY A 176 1.48 -4.20 -18.30
CA GLY A 176 2.43 -4.16 -19.42
C GLY A 176 2.34 -2.86 -20.23
N SER A 177 1.74 -1.81 -19.68
CA SER A 177 1.82 -0.45 -20.23
C SER A 177 3.21 0.12 -19.98
N SER A 178 3.73 0.90 -20.92
CA SER A 178 5.11 1.40 -20.90
C SER A 178 5.35 2.37 -19.75
N LYS A 179 4.32 3.15 -19.38
CA LYS A 179 4.34 4.01 -18.21
C LYS A 179 2.99 3.98 -17.49
N ILE A 180 3.07 3.96 -16.17
CA ILE A 180 1.96 4.13 -15.25
C ILE A 180 2.42 5.19 -14.26
N TRP A 181 1.57 6.18 -14.04
CA TRP A 181 1.88 7.28 -13.14
C TRP A 181 0.78 7.46 -12.12
N ASP A 182 1.19 7.68 -10.89
CA ASP A 182 0.36 8.16 -9.80
C ASP A 182 0.44 9.68 -9.69
N MET A 183 -0.72 10.31 -9.55
CA MET A 183 -0.85 11.75 -9.51
C MET A 183 -0.98 12.23 -8.07
N THR A 184 0.07 12.86 -7.58
CA THR A 184 0.09 13.39 -6.21
C THR A 184 -0.02 14.91 -6.20
N TYR A 185 -0.61 15.43 -5.13
CA TYR A 185 -0.76 16.86 -4.91
C TYR A 185 0.24 17.30 -3.84
N SER A 186 0.90 18.44 -4.06
CA SER A 186 1.71 19.10 -3.05
C SER A 186 0.99 20.35 -2.56
N GLU A 187 0.84 20.48 -1.23
CA GLU A 187 0.29 21.69 -0.61
C GLU A 187 1.36 22.78 -0.42
N ARG A 188 0.84 24.01 -0.24
CA ARG A 188 1.51 25.30 -0.08
C ARG A 188 2.81 25.27 0.76
N ASN A 189 3.93 25.73 0.18
CA ASN A 189 5.02 26.30 0.98
C ASN A 189 4.62 27.69 1.48
N MET A 190 4.44 27.86 2.80
CA MET A 190 4.05 29.14 3.41
C MET A 190 5.17 30.19 3.45
N GLU A 191 6.38 29.85 3.02
CA GLU A 191 7.56 30.72 3.14
C GLU A 191 7.78 31.65 1.93
N THR A 192 7.20 31.36 0.76
CA THR A 192 7.39 32.17 -0.44
C THR A 192 6.17 33.06 -0.74
N LYS A 193 6.37 34.38 -0.73
CA LYS A 193 5.36 35.42 -1.00
C LYS A 193 4.94 35.51 -2.48
N SER A 194 4.77 34.38 -3.17
CA SER A 194 4.30 34.32 -4.56
C SER A 194 2.95 33.60 -4.61
N ALA A 195 1.99 34.19 -5.31
CA ALA A 195 0.60 33.74 -5.33
C ALA A 195 0.44 32.28 -5.82
N ALA A 196 -0.22 31.47 -4.98
CA ALA A 196 -1.01 30.25 -5.22
C ALA A 196 -0.83 29.49 -6.56
N GLN A 197 -0.14 28.35 -6.52
CA GLN A 197 -0.45 27.20 -7.39
C GLN A 197 -0.29 25.90 -6.59
N THR A 198 -1.34 25.09 -6.50
CA THR A 198 -1.22 23.67 -6.13
C THR A 198 -0.50 23.00 -7.30
N SER A 199 0.72 22.49 -7.08
CA SER A 199 1.43 21.73 -8.10
C SER A 199 1.02 20.26 -8.03
N MET A 200 0.41 19.79 -9.12
CA MET A 200 0.17 18.37 -9.35
C MET A 200 1.46 17.76 -9.92
N SER A 201 1.97 16.71 -9.28
CA SER A 201 3.14 15.97 -9.75
C SER A 201 2.72 14.60 -10.27
N ARG A 202 3.42 14.17 -11.32
CA ARG A 202 3.27 12.86 -11.94
C ARG A 202 4.44 12.00 -11.48
N ASN A 203 4.17 10.92 -10.76
CA ASN A 203 5.20 10.04 -10.20
C ASN A 203 5.04 8.66 -10.82
N GLU A 204 6.11 8.10 -11.39
CA GLU A 204 6.04 6.78 -12.01
C GLU A 204 5.90 5.70 -10.94
N VAL A 205 4.99 4.75 -11.17
CA VAL A 205 4.68 3.63 -10.26
C VAL A 205 4.55 2.33 -11.06
N GLU A 206 4.63 1.19 -10.40
CA GLU A 206 4.51 -0.13 -11.01
C GLU A 206 3.25 -0.87 -10.54
N PHE A 207 2.55 -1.50 -11.48
CA PHE A 207 1.50 -2.46 -11.18
C PHE A 207 2.06 -3.88 -11.27
N SER A 208 1.80 -4.71 -10.26
CA SER A 208 2.48 -5.99 -10.12
C SER A 208 1.57 -7.13 -9.60
N PHE A 209 2.09 -8.35 -9.55
CA PHE A 209 1.46 -9.49 -8.87
C PHE A 209 2.10 -9.76 -7.50
N ASN A 210 2.59 -8.72 -6.82
CA ASN A 210 3.13 -8.86 -5.49
C ASN A 210 2.04 -9.26 -4.48
N SER A 211 2.50 -9.85 -3.38
CA SER A 211 1.66 -10.26 -2.26
C SER A 211 2.14 -9.61 -0.97
N ILE A 212 1.23 -9.46 -0.02
CA ILE A 212 1.55 -9.00 1.32
C ILE A 212 2.24 -10.14 2.06
N LYS A 213 3.45 -9.91 2.58
CA LYS A 213 4.21 -10.92 3.32
C LYS A 213 3.40 -11.47 4.50
N GLY A 214 3.35 -12.78 4.63
CA GLY A 214 2.57 -13.43 5.68
C GLY A 214 1.10 -13.66 5.30
N LEU A 215 0.63 -13.17 4.15
CA LEU A 215 -0.68 -13.57 3.61
C LEU A 215 -0.48 -14.58 2.48
N GLN A 216 -1.07 -15.76 2.65
CA GLN A 216 -1.12 -16.79 1.62
C GLN A 216 -2.55 -16.92 1.10
N THR A 217 -2.69 -17.25 -0.18
CA THR A 217 -4.01 -17.38 -0.83
C THR A 217 -3.94 -18.42 -1.94
N ASN A 218 -5.06 -19.11 -2.17
CA ASN A 218 -5.23 -20.03 -3.30
C ASN A 218 -5.53 -19.30 -4.63
N GLU A 219 -5.93 -18.04 -4.56
CA GLU A 219 -6.26 -17.21 -5.72
C GLU A 219 -5.20 -16.15 -5.98
N LYS A 220 -4.98 -15.85 -7.26
CA LYS A 220 -4.01 -14.84 -7.69
C LYS A 220 -4.53 -13.44 -7.38
N SER A 221 -3.78 -12.64 -6.63
CA SER A 221 -4.07 -11.23 -6.36
C SER A 221 -3.16 -10.31 -7.18
N PHE A 222 -3.51 -9.03 -7.31
CA PHE A 222 -2.68 -8.02 -7.97
C PHE A 222 -2.56 -6.73 -7.16
N GLN A 223 -1.51 -5.96 -7.42
CA GLN A 223 -1.13 -4.75 -6.68
C GLN A 223 -1.15 -3.52 -7.58
N PHE A 224 -1.76 -2.45 -7.09
CA PHE A 224 -1.53 -1.08 -7.57
C PHE A 224 -0.59 -0.40 -6.56
N GLU A 225 0.62 -0.08 -6.99
CA GLU A 225 1.54 0.75 -6.19
C GLU A 225 0.99 2.18 -6.06
N ASN A 226 1.20 2.79 -4.90
CA ASN A 226 0.83 4.17 -4.61
C ASN A 226 2.08 4.94 -4.18
N PHE A 227 2.31 6.12 -4.76
CA PHE A 227 3.55 6.85 -4.54
C PHE A 227 3.61 7.52 -3.15
N ASN A 228 2.49 8.06 -2.66
CA ASN A 228 2.45 8.82 -1.39
C ASN A 228 1.60 8.14 -0.29
N GLY A 229 1.04 6.96 -0.57
CA GLY A 229 0.14 6.23 0.30
C GLY A 229 0.50 4.76 0.43
N GLY A 230 -0.47 3.96 0.89
CA GLY A 230 -0.41 2.52 0.86
C GLY A 230 -0.86 1.95 -0.47
N ASP A 231 -0.33 0.78 -0.79
CA ASP A 231 -0.64 0.07 -2.01
C ASP A 231 -1.98 -0.65 -1.90
N PHE A 232 -2.65 -0.83 -3.03
CA PHE A 232 -3.92 -1.57 -3.11
C PHE A 232 -3.65 -2.98 -3.62
N TYR A 233 -3.99 -3.99 -2.80
CA TYR A 233 -3.90 -5.40 -3.16
C TYR A 233 -5.31 -5.94 -3.39
N PHE A 234 -5.64 -6.23 -4.65
CA PHE A 234 -6.94 -6.71 -5.09
C PHE A 234 -7.02 -8.24 -5.00
N TYR A 235 -7.84 -8.72 -4.07
CA TYR A 235 -8.23 -10.13 -3.92
C TYR A 235 -9.64 -10.33 -4.52
N PRO A 236 -10.18 -11.56 -4.61
CA PRO A 236 -11.50 -11.77 -5.18
C PRO A 236 -12.62 -10.93 -4.51
N ASN A 237 -12.77 -10.98 -3.18
CA ASN A 237 -13.90 -10.32 -2.51
C ASN A 237 -13.59 -8.98 -1.84
N PHE A 238 -12.32 -8.63 -1.72
CA PHE A 238 -11.90 -7.45 -0.98
C PHE A 238 -10.60 -6.89 -1.57
N VAL A 239 -10.31 -5.65 -1.22
CA VAL A 239 -9.07 -4.97 -1.55
C VAL A 239 -8.38 -4.60 -0.25
N ILE A 240 -7.12 -4.99 -0.06
CA ILE A 240 -6.34 -4.55 1.09
C ILE A 240 -5.58 -3.29 0.70
N TYR A 241 -5.85 -2.18 1.37
CA TYR A 241 -4.97 -1.03 1.38
C TYR A 241 -3.89 -1.26 2.44
N PHE A 242 -2.63 -1.32 2.03
CA PHE A 242 -1.51 -1.63 2.92
C PHE A 242 -0.45 -0.54 2.81
N LYS A 243 -0.36 0.32 3.83
CA LYS A 243 0.68 1.36 3.91
C LYS A 243 1.83 0.92 4.79
N THR A 244 1.49 0.44 5.98
CA THR A 244 2.45 -0.14 6.93
C THR A 244 1.80 -1.32 7.63
N LYS A 245 2.57 -2.05 8.44
CA LYS A 245 2.07 -3.18 9.24
C LYS A 245 0.99 -2.78 10.27
N GLU A 246 0.99 -1.55 10.75
CA GLU A 246 -0.07 -0.99 11.62
C GLU A 246 -1.18 -0.31 10.82
N ASP A 247 -0.87 0.19 9.63
CA ASP A 247 -1.74 1.01 8.82
C ASP A 247 -2.27 0.24 7.61
N ILE A 248 -3.27 -0.60 7.90
CA ILE A 248 -3.91 -1.52 6.98
C ILE A 248 -5.42 -1.24 6.98
N ALA A 249 -6.06 -1.21 5.83
CA ALA A 249 -7.52 -1.22 5.70
C ALA A 249 -7.95 -2.32 4.74
N ILE A 250 -9.13 -2.89 4.98
CA ILE A 250 -9.76 -3.85 4.04
C ILE A 250 -11.02 -3.18 3.50
N LEU A 251 -11.04 -3.00 2.19
CA LEU A 251 -12.11 -2.37 1.44
C LEU A 251 -12.97 -3.44 0.79
N ASP A 252 -14.28 -3.30 0.91
CA ASP A 252 -15.24 -4.02 0.09
C ASP A 252 -15.25 -3.42 -1.32
N TYR A 253 -15.38 -4.27 -2.35
CA TYR A 253 -15.52 -3.79 -3.73
C TYR A 253 -16.75 -2.87 -3.89
N ASN A 254 -17.77 -3.01 -3.04
CA ASN A 254 -18.94 -2.15 -3.05
C ASN A 254 -18.65 -0.70 -2.68
N ASP A 255 -17.64 -0.48 -1.85
CA ASP A 255 -17.26 0.84 -1.34
C ASP A 255 -16.21 1.51 -2.26
N LEU A 256 -15.49 0.73 -3.07
CA LEU A 256 -14.41 1.18 -3.95
C LEU A 256 -14.88 1.40 -5.40
N GLN A 257 -15.14 2.64 -5.74
CA GLN A 257 -15.45 3.07 -7.10
C GLN A 257 -14.19 3.16 -7.95
N LEU A 258 -14.29 2.74 -9.21
CA LEU A 258 -13.24 2.86 -10.22
C LEU A 258 -13.83 3.54 -11.45
N ASP A 259 -13.41 4.78 -11.69
CA ASP A 259 -13.81 5.53 -12.87
C ASP A 259 -12.70 5.53 -13.91
N TYR A 260 -13.08 5.36 -15.17
CA TYR A 260 -12.19 5.54 -16.32
C TYR A 260 -12.53 6.80 -17.10
N SER A 261 -11.50 7.54 -17.52
CA SER A 261 -11.64 8.61 -18.49
C SER A 261 -10.37 8.78 -19.32
N VAL A 262 -10.43 9.57 -20.39
CA VAL A 262 -9.24 9.90 -21.22
C VAL A 262 -8.86 11.35 -21.00
N SER A 263 -7.58 11.59 -20.70
CA SER A 263 -7.04 12.94 -20.54
C SER A 263 -5.99 13.22 -21.61
N ARG A 264 -5.91 14.49 -22.03
CA ARG A 264 -4.93 14.97 -23.00
C ARG A 264 -3.82 15.74 -22.32
N PHE A 265 -2.59 15.51 -22.75
CA PHE A 265 -1.40 16.17 -22.25
C PHE A 265 -0.57 16.76 -23.39
N LEU A 266 0.10 17.87 -23.10
CA LEU A 266 1.20 18.38 -23.92
C LEU A 266 2.47 17.73 -23.39
N GLU A 267 3.11 16.90 -24.20
CA GLU A 267 4.34 16.22 -23.79
C GLU A 267 5.52 16.90 -24.47
N GLU A 268 6.13 17.84 -23.74
CA GLU A 268 7.29 18.61 -24.21
C GLU A 268 8.59 17.78 -24.21
N SER A 269 8.58 16.63 -23.53
CA SER A 269 9.71 15.71 -23.48
C SER A 269 9.79 14.85 -24.76
N GLN A 270 11.01 14.46 -25.13
CA GLN A 270 11.22 13.53 -26.25
C GLN A 270 10.89 12.07 -25.89
N ASP A 271 10.64 11.79 -24.61
CA ASP A 271 10.46 10.43 -24.07
C ASP A 271 8.98 10.05 -23.95
N ILE A 272 8.20 10.32 -25.02
CA ILE A 272 6.82 9.85 -25.12
C ILE A 272 6.83 8.31 -25.16
N PRO A 273 6.09 7.62 -24.29
CA PRO A 273 6.07 6.16 -24.31
C PRO A 273 5.54 5.63 -25.65
N ALA A 274 6.15 4.58 -26.18
CA ALA A 274 5.87 4.09 -27.53
C ALA A 274 4.42 3.57 -27.73
N ASP A 275 3.73 3.19 -26.66
CA ASP A 275 2.33 2.76 -26.66
C ASP A 275 1.32 3.91 -26.44
N THR A 276 1.82 5.14 -26.35
CA THR A 276 1.00 6.34 -26.19
C THR A 276 0.39 6.76 -27.51
N LYS A 277 -0.89 7.13 -27.48
CA LYS A 277 -1.59 7.67 -28.65
C LYS A 277 -1.36 9.17 -28.78
N ILE A 278 -0.66 9.59 -29.84
CA ILE A 278 -0.56 11.00 -30.24
C ILE A 278 -1.80 11.36 -31.07
N VAL A 279 -2.54 12.39 -30.67
CA VAL A 279 -3.81 12.82 -31.30
C VAL A 279 -3.73 14.15 -32.02
N GLY A 280 -2.60 14.84 -31.90
CA GLY A 280 -2.36 16.09 -32.61
C GLY A 280 -1.06 16.72 -32.16
N GLU A 281 -0.84 17.94 -32.60
CA GLU A 281 0.30 18.76 -32.21
C GLU A 281 -0.18 20.18 -31.98
N THR A 282 0.50 20.91 -31.11
CA THR A 282 0.32 22.35 -30.92
C THR A 282 1.68 23.06 -30.95
N TRP A 283 1.71 24.39 -31.02
CA TRP A 283 2.96 25.14 -30.96
C TRP A 283 3.31 25.50 -29.53
N TYR A 284 4.61 25.49 -29.18
CA TYR A 284 5.08 25.95 -27.87
C TYR A 284 4.65 27.38 -27.55
N ARG A 285 4.60 28.24 -28.58
CA ARG A 285 3.98 29.58 -28.52
C ARG A 285 2.88 29.71 -29.56
N VAL A 286 1.64 29.82 -29.11
CA VAL A 286 0.45 30.00 -29.97
C VAL A 286 -0.09 31.42 -29.89
N ASN A 287 -0.63 31.91 -31.01
CA ASN A 287 -1.55 33.05 -31.05
C ASN A 287 -2.91 32.66 -30.45
N LYS A 288 -3.79 33.64 -30.26
CA LYS A 288 -5.16 33.40 -29.74
C LYS A 288 -5.99 32.43 -30.60
N ASP A 289 -5.64 32.27 -31.87
CA ASP A 289 -6.29 31.35 -32.82
C ASP A 289 -5.62 29.96 -32.90
N GLY A 290 -4.58 29.71 -32.10
CA GLY A 290 -3.83 28.44 -32.10
C GLY A 290 -2.71 28.35 -33.16
N SER A 291 -2.57 29.35 -34.04
CA SER A 291 -1.48 29.41 -35.04
C SER A 291 -0.12 29.71 -34.37
N PRO A 292 1.01 29.35 -35.00
CA PRO A 292 2.33 29.65 -34.43
C PRO A 292 2.56 31.15 -34.30
N ASP A 293 2.97 31.59 -33.11
CA ASP A 293 3.47 32.96 -32.94
C ASP A 293 4.86 33.08 -33.57
N LYS A 294 4.91 33.62 -34.79
CA LYS A 294 6.12 33.76 -35.61
C LYS A 294 7.13 34.78 -35.06
N ARG A 295 6.78 35.52 -33.99
CA ARG A 295 7.72 36.44 -33.32
C ARG A 295 8.73 35.70 -32.46
N PHE A 296 8.41 34.48 -32.03
CA PHE A 296 9.31 33.64 -31.24
C PHE A 296 10.24 32.85 -32.17
N VAL A 297 11.53 33.16 -32.10
CA VAL A 297 12.58 32.39 -32.78
C VAL A 297 12.66 31.00 -32.13
N ASN A 298 12.79 29.95 -32.95
CA ASN A 298 12.80 28.54 -32.54
C ASN A 298 11.51 28.06 -31.84
N ASN A 299 10.35 28.60 -32.23
CA ASN A 299 9.07 28.03 -31.83
C ASN A 299 8.88 26.63 -32.45
N TYR A 300 8.76 25.60 -31.62
CA TYR A 300 8.63 24.20 -32.03
C TYR A 300 7.23 23.64 -31.76
N THR A 301 6.89 22.54 -32.41
CA THR A 301 5.64 21.81 -32.15
C THR A 301 5.79 20.85 -30.96
N ILE A 302 4.73 20.72 -30.19
CA ILE A 302 4.61 19.84 -29.03
C ILE A 302 3.49 18.85 -29.32
N PRO A 303 3.75 17.54 -29.21
CA PRO A 303 2.72 16.52 -29.34
C PRO A 303 1.63 16.65 -28.27
N ILE A 304 0.39 16.45 -28.70
CA ILE A 304 -0.77 16.26 -27.83
C ILE A 304 -1.01 14.76 -27.74
N VAL A 305 -0.83 14.20 -26.55
CA VAL A 305 -0.99 12.77 -26.26
C VAL A 305 -2.25 12.48 -25.46
N GLU A 306 -2.81 11.28 -25.60
CA GLU A 306 -3.89 10.77 -24.77
C GLU A 306 -3.37 9.69 -23.80
N TYR A 307 -3.70 9.85 -22.52
CA TYR A 307 -3.48 8.85 -21.48
C TYR A 307 -4.80 8.39 -20.89
N GLY A 308 -4.87 7.10 -20.53
CA GLY A 308 -6.01 6.53 -19.84
C GLY A 308 -5.92 6.90 -18.36
N SER A 309 -7.00 7.37 -17.77
CA SER A 309 -7.07 7.62 -16.33
C SER A 309 -7.86 6.53 -15.63
N ILE A 310 -7.35 6.06 -14.51
CA ILE A 310 -8.08 5.21 -13.57
C ILE A 310 -8.14 5.95 -12.24
N HIS A 311 -9.36 6.28 -11.80
CA HIS A 311 -9.60 7.01 -10.56
C HIS A 311 -10.29 6.12 -9.54
N LEU A 312 -9.54 5.73 -8.49
CA LEU A 312 -10.05 4.96 -7.36
C LEU A 312 -10.62 5.90 -6.29
N LYS A 313 -11.87 5.69 -5.89
CA LYS A 313 -12.57 6.52 -4.91
C LYS A 313 -13.36 5.70 -3.90
N THR A 314 -13.36 6.12 -2.64
CA THR A 314 -14.32 5.66 -1.63
C THR A 314 -14.91 6.86 -0.90
N GLU A 315 -16.12 6.74 -0.36
CA GLU A 315 -16.69 7.80 0.49
C GLU A 315 -15.86 8.03 1.77
N SER A 316 -15.17 6.97 2.22
CA SER A 316 -14.34 6.99 3.42
C SER A 316 -13.00 7.74 3.29
N GLY A 317 -12.58 8.07 2.06
CA GLY A 317 -11.41 8.93 1.81
C GLY A 317 -10.34 8.40 0.85
N VAL A 318 -10.51 7.24 0.22
CA VAL A 318 -9.65 6.85 -0.90
C VAL A 318 -9.93 7.80 -2.07
N ASN A 319 -8.88 8.36 -2.67
CA ASN A 319 -9.00 9.25 -3.81
C ASN A 319 -7.68 9.27 -4.61
N GLU A 320 -7.43 8.20 -5.37
CA GLU A 320 -6.17 7.96 -6.07
C GLU A 320 -6.36 8.01 -7.58
N LEU A 321 -5.50 8.74 -8.28
CA LEU A 321 -5.62 8.97 -9.71
C LEU A 321 -4.38 8.49 -10.44
N TYR A 322 -4.56 7.47 -11.27
CA TYR A 322 -3.51 6.93 -12.11
C TYR A 322 -3.67 7.38 -13.56
N TYR A 323 -2.58 7.72 -14.23
CA TYR A 323 -2.49 7.82 -15.68
C TYR A 323 -1.69 6.68 -16.26
N ILE A 324 -2.18 6.10 -17.35
CA ILE A 324 -1.60 4.96 -18.03
C ILE A 324 -1.36 5.34 -19.49
N SER A 325 -0.15 5.06 -19.98
CA SER A 325 0.26 5.43 -21.34
C SER A 325 -0.62 4.78 -22.42
N ASP A 326 -0.97 3.52 -22.24
CA ASP A 326 -1.84 2.76 -23.14
C ASP A 326 -3.32 2.89 -22.75
N ILE A 327 -4.04 3.74 -23.49
CA ILE A 327 -5.46 4.01 -23.24
C ILE A 327 -6.36 2.78 -23.40
N GLN A 328 -5.99 1.83 -24.27
CA GLN A 328 -6.84 0.68 -24.59
C GLN A 328 -6.78 -0.35 -23.47
N LYS A 329 -5.57 -0.62 -22.96
CA LYS A 329 -5.37 -1.49 -21.80
C LYS A 329 -6.06 -0.92 -20.56
N ALA A 330 -5.95 0.38 -20.32
CA ALA A 330 -6.61 1.07 -19.21
C ALA A 330 -8.15 0.97 -19.28
N ASN A 331 -8.75 1.21 -20.46
CA ASN A 331 -10.19 1.06 -20.64
C ASN A 331 -10.63 -0.40 -20.41
N HIS A 332 -9.94 -1.35 -21.05
CA HIS A 332 -10.29 -2.77 -20.97
C HIS A 332 -10.26 -3.29 -19.53
N PHE A 333 -9.24 -2.94 -18.75
CA PHE A 333 -9.19 -3.29 -17.33
C PHE A 333 -10.37 -2.69 -16.55
N SER A 334 -10.66 -1.40 -16.77
CA SER A 334 -11.73 -0.71 -16.07
C SER A 334 -13.11 -1.34 -16.36
N GLU A 335 -13.35 -1.76 -17.60
CA GLU A 335 -14.55 -2.51 -17.99
C GLU A 335 -14.63 -3.86 -17.26
N GLN A 336 -13.55 -4.66 -17.24
CA GLN A 336 -13.56 -5.95 -16.54
C GLN A 336 -13.71 -5.78 -15.02
N TYR A 337 -13.11 -4.75 -14.43
CA TYR A 337 -13.28 -4.41 -13.02
C TYR A 337 -14.76 -4.11 -12.71
N ASN A 338 -15.39 -3.25 -13.50
CA ASN A 338 -16.78 -2.86 -13.29
C ASN A 338 -17.73 -4.06 -13.47
N PHE A 339 -17.53 -4.90 -14.49
CA PHE A 339 -18.31 -6.13 -14.64
C PHE A 339 -18.14 -7.09 -13.46
N TYR A 340 -16.92 -7.22 -12.94
CA TYR A 340 -16.65 -8.07 -11.78
C TYR A 340 -17.32 -7.52 -10.51
N GLN A 341 -17.19 -6.21 -10.26
CA GLN A 341 -17.83 -5.53 -9.13
C GLN A 341 -19.36 -5.66 -9.18
N GLU A 342 -19.98 -5.46 -10.35
CA GLU A 342 -21.43 -5.65 -10.52
C GLU A 342 -21.86 -7.10 -10.23
N LEU A 343 -21.04 -8.09 -10.59
CA LEU A 343 -21.35 -9.48 -10.31
C LEU A 343 -21.27 -9.80 -8.81
N LEU A 344 -20.29 -9.23 -8.10
CA LEU A 344 -20.16 -9.35 -6.64
C LEU A 344 -21.37 -8.73 -5.91
N LYS A 345 -21.86 -7.58 -6.37
CA LYS A 345 -23.08 -6.93 -5.83
C LYS A 345 -24.31 -7.81 -5.89
N ASN A 346 -24.39 -8.67 -6.91
CA ASN A 346 -25.56 -9.50 -7.21
C ASN A 346 -25.44 -10.95 -6.69
N SER A 347 -24.34 -11.31 -6.01
CA SER A 347 -24.07 -12.66 -5.48
C SER A 347 -24.33 -12.76 -3.98
#